data_AF-A0A9J6G989-F1
#
_entry.id   AF-A0A9J6G989-F1
#
_cell.length_a   1.000
_cell.length_b   1.000
_cell.length_c   1.000
_cell.angle_alpha   90.00
_cell.angle_beta   90.00
_cell.angle_gamma   90.00
#
_symmetry.space_group_name_H-M   'P 1'
#
loop_
_entity.id
_entity.type
_entity.pdbx_description
1 polymer ?
#
loop_
_entity_poly.entity_id
_entity_poly.type
_entity_poly.pdbx_seq_one_letter_code
_entity_poly.pdbx_strand_id
1 'polypeptide(L)'
;MLIEECDCLASIHNAQECIKDAYRTAMAPSTEDRLDTWAALRDFMGLFPAYRAFVSGASGQQLQGLDWLNEEQLFFVAFCCQLCHKSGPQVNLLEATSTAKFRCNVPLRHMPQFADAFKCSKGSPMAPTSVCRFWEASN
;
A
#
# COMPACT_ATOMS: atom_id res chain seq x y z
N MET A 1 -27.15 18.24 15.35
CA MET A 1 -26.61 16.89 15.06
C MET A 1 -26.59 16.70 13.54
N LEU A 2 -25.75 17.46 12.82
CA LEU A 2 -25.56 17.37 11.36
C LEU A 2 -24.16 17.89 10.91
N ILE A 3 -23.21 18.06 11.84
CA ILE A 3 -21.87 18.61 11.53
C ILE A 3 -20.82 17.48 11.40
N GLU A 4 -21.05 16.31 12.00
CA GLU A 4 -20.07 15.20 11.98
C GLU A 4 -19.99 14.42 10.65
N GLU A 5 -21.01 14.50 9.79
CA GLU A 5 -21.00 13.79 8.48
C GLU A 5 -20.13 14.50 7.42
N CYS A 6 -20.04 15.83 7.45
CA CYS A 6 -19.26 16.58 6.45
C CYS A 6 -17.74 16.38 6.62
N ASP A 7 -17.25 16.35 7.86
CA ASP A 7 -15.81 16.23 8.13
C ASP A 7 -15.29 14.82 7.81
N CYS A 8 -16.13 13.79 8.06
CA CYS A 8 -15.84 12.42 7.66
C CYS A 8 -15.79 12.27 6.13
N LEU A 9 -16.80 12.79 5.42
CA LEU A 9 -16.84 12.74 3.96
C LEU A 9 -15.69 13.51 3.32
N ALA A 10 -15.34 14.69 3.85
CA ALA A 10 -14.20 15.46 3.38
C ALA A 10 -12.88 14.71 3.58
N SER A 11 -12.71 14.05 4.72
CA SER A 11 -11.51 13.25 5.02
C SER A 11 -11.37 12.06 4.07
N ILE A 12 -12.47 11.35 3.80
CA ILE A 12 -12.50 10.24 2.83
C ILE A 12 -12.20 10.75 1.41
N HIS A 13 -12.78 11.88 1.01
CA HIS A 13 -12.54 12.46 -0.30
C HIS A 13 -11.07 12.87 -0.48
N ASN A 14 -10.49 13.56 0.51
CA ASN A 14 -9.08 13.92 0.51
C ASN A 14 -8.17 12.68 0.44
N ALA A 15 -8.59 11.59 1.12
CA ALA A 15 -7.86 10.34 1.05
C ALA A 15 -7.90 9.73 -0.37
N GLN A 16 -9.08 9.68 -0.97
CA GLN A 16 -9.26 9.20 -2.33
C GLN A 16 -8.46 10.00 -3.36
N GLU A 17 -8.46 11.34 -3.28
CA GLU A 17 -7.69 12.18 -4.21
C GLU A 17 -6.18 11.96 -4.07
N CYS A 18 -5.65 11.89 -2.85
CA CYS A 18 -4.24 11.60 -2.65
C CYS A 18 -3.84 10.22 -3.20
N ILE A 19 -4.69 9.20 -3.05
CA ILE A 19 -4.47 7.88 -3.63
C ILE A 19 -4.47 7.96 -5.16
N LYS A 20 -5.47 8.60 -5.76
CA LYS A 20 -5.53 8.77 -7.23
C LYS A 20 -4.25 9.40 -7.76
N ASP A 21 -3.76 10.46 -7.13
CA ASP A 21 -2.53 11.14 -7.53
C ASP A 21 -1.27 10.27 -7.33
N ALA A 22 -1.22 9.48 -6.26
CA ALA A 22 -0.15 8.52 -6.03
C ALA A 22 -0.06 7.48 -7.16
N TYR A 23 -1.21 6.99 -7.62
CA TYR A 23 -1.27 6.04 -8.74
C TYR A 23 -1.00 6.69 -10.09
N ARG A 24 -1.53 7.89 -10.37
CA ARG A 24 -1.20 8.68 -11.57
C ARG A 24 0.30 8.89 -11.74
N THR A 25 0.99 9.15 -10.64
CA THR A 25 2.45 9.35 -10.64
C THR A 25 3.21 8.04 -10.90
N ALA A 26 2.65 6.91 -10.47
CA ALA A 26 3.29 5.60 -10.58
C ALA A 26 3.01 4.89 -11.91
N MET A 27 1.85 5.15 -12.52
CA MET A 27 1.31 4.43 -13.69
C MET A 27 1.42 5.28 -14.95
N ALA A 28 1.61 4.63 -16.10
CA ALA A 28 1.49 5.33 -17.39
C ALA A 28 0.02 5.69 -17.66
N PRO A 29 -0.28 6.75 -18.43
CA PRO A 29 -1.65 7.21 -18.68
C PRO A 29 -2.59 6.11 -19.22
N SER A 30 -2.06 5.21 -20.06
CA SER A 30 -2.81 4.08 -20.63
C SER A 30 -3.24 3.01 -19.62
N THR A 31 -2.70 3.06 -18.41
CA THR A 31 -3.01 2.12 -17.32
C THR A 31 -3.87 2.74 -16.22
N GLU A 32 -4.06 4.06 -16.21
CA GLU A 32 -4.89 4.78 -15.22
C GLU A 32 -6.37 4.39 -15.33
N ASP A 33 -6.91 4.35 -16.54
CA ASP A 33 -8.31 3.98 -16.84
C ASP A 33 -8.66 2.54 -16.41
N ARG A 34 -7.65 1.74 -16.08
CA ARG A 34 -7.75 0.33 -15.70
C ARG A 34 -7.56 0.09 -14.21
N LEU A 35 -7.26 1.13 -13.43
CA LEU A 35 -7.12 1.00 -11.99
C LEU A 35 -8.51 1.00 -11.32
N ASP A 36 -8.85 -0.13 -10.70
CA ASP A 36 -9.95 -0.16 -9.74
C ASP A 36 -9.54 0.66 -8.49
N THR A 37 -10.00 1.91 -8.46
CA THR A 37 -9.72 2.86 -7.38
C THR A 37 -10.25 2.36 -6.04
N TRP A 38 -11.30 1.54 -6.02
CA TRP A 38 -11.82 0.95 -4.79
C TRP A 38 -10.91 -0.15 -4.25
N ALA A 39 -10.35 -0.97 -5.13
CA ALA A 39 -9.35 -1.97 -4.73
C ALA A 39 -8.09 -1.30 -4.16
N ALA A 40 -7.61 -0.23 -4.81
CA ALA A 40 -6.50 0.59 -4.32
C ALA A 40 -6.82 1.21 -2.95
N LEU A 41 -7.99 1.82 -2.79
CA LEU A 41 -8.43 2.39 -1.51
C LEU A 41 -8.45 1.34 -0.41
N ARG A 42 -9.01 0.15 -0.67
CA ARG A 42 -9.02 -0.96 0.29
C ARG A 42 -7.61 -1.37 0.71
N ASP A 43 -6.67 -1.46 -0.23
CA ASP A 43 -5.29 -1.85 0.07
C ASP A 43 -4.63 -0.83 1.02
N PHE A 44 -4.82 0.47 0.76
CA PHE A 44 -4.38 1.54 1.67
C PHE A 44 -5.08 1.51 3.03
N MET A 45 -6.39 1.25 3.04
CA MET A 45 -7.19 1.29 4.26
C MET A 45 -6.90 0.11 5.19
N GLY A 46 -6.65 -1.07 4.64
CA GLY A 46 -6.36 -2.28 5.42
C GLY A 46 -4.94 -2.34 5.94
N LEU A 47 -3.97 -1.81 5.18
CA LEU A 47 -2.54 -1.98 5.45
C LEU A 47 -2.09 -1.34 6.77
N PHE A 48 -2.44 -0.08 7.04
CA PHE A 48 -2.00 0.61 8.25
C PHE A 48 -2.58 0.01 9.55
N PRO A 49 -3.89 -0.25 9.67
CA PRO A 49 -4.45 -0.94 10.83
C PRO A 49 -3.87 -2.34 11.01
N ALA A 50 -3.68 -3.10 9.92
CA ALA A 50 -3.07 -4.41 9.98
C ALA A 50 -1.63 -4.35 10.51
N TYR A 51 -0.84 -3.38 10.07
CA TYR A 51 0.52 -3.19 10.58
C TYR A 51 0.54 -2.85 12.08
N ARG A 52 -0.37 -1.95 12.53
CA ARG A 52 -0.48 -1.62 13.96
C ARG A 52 -0.82 -2.84 14.81
N ALA A 53 -1.80 -3.64 14.36
CA ALA A 53 -2.17 -4.87 15.04
C ALA A 53 -1.01 -5.88 15.05
N PHE A 54 -0.32 -6.02 13.91
CA PHE A 54 0.85 -6.88 13.79
C PHE A 54 1.95 -6.49 14.80
N VAL A 55 2.35 -5.22 14.87
CA VAL A 55 3.39 -4.76 15.81
C VAL A 55 3.02 -5.06 17.27
N SER A 56 1.73 -5.02 17.62
CA SER A 56 1.28 -5.34 18.99
C SER A 56 1.38 -6.83 19.36
N GLY A 57 1.38 -7.72 18.37
CA GLY A 57 1.44 -9.17 18.54
C GLY A 57 2.71 -9.83 18.01
N ALA A 58 3.62 -9.05 17.44
CA ALA A 58 4.88 -9.49 16.88
C ALA A 58 5.72 -10.16 17.98
N SER A 59 6.25 -11.35 17.67
CA SER A 59 6.92 -12.23 18.66
C SER A 59 8.38 -12.52 18.30
N GLY A 60 8.87 -11.97 17.19
CA GLY A 60 10.18 -12.23 16.63
C GLY A 60 10.28 -13.56 15.89
N GLN A 61 9.15 -14.17 15.52
CA GLN A 61 9.16 -15.44 14.81
C GLN A 61 9.72 -15.29 13.40
N GLN A 62 10.59 -16.23 13.03
CA GLN A 62 11.11 -16.35 11.67
C GLN A 62 10.41 -17.49 10.94
N LEU A 63 10.12 -17.26 9.67
CA LEU A 63 9.52 -18.27 8.81
C LEU A 63 10.65 -19.10 8.16
N GLN A 64 10.68 -20.40 8.46
CA GLN A 64 11.71 -21.31 7.92
C GLN A 64 11.79 -21.22 6.39
N GLY A 65 13.01 -21.06 5.87
CA GLY A 65 13.24 -20.88 4.43
C GLY A 65 13.14 -19.43 3.94
N LEU A 66 12.73 -18.50 4.80
CA LEU A 66 12.76 -17.06 4.59
C LEU A 66 13.49 -16.34 5.74
N ASP A 67 14.46 -17.01 6.37
CA ASP A 67 15.18 -16.52 7.56
C ASP A 67 16.01 -15.25 7.29
N TRP A 68 16.20 -14.89 6.02
CA TRP A 68 16.83 -13.65 5.56
C TRP A 68 15.88 -12.43 5.63
N LEU A 69 14.61 -12.64 5.94
CA LEU A 69 13.63 -11.60 6.24
C LEU A 69 13.32 -11.61 7.74
N ASN A 70 13.31 -10.43 8.36
CA ASN A 70 12.78 -10.29 9.72
C ASN A 70 11.24 -10.26 9.72
N GLU A 71 10.62 -10.32 10.90
CA GLU A 71 9.16 -10.39 11.05
C GLU A 71 8.45 -9.17 10.41
N GLU A 72 8.99 -7.96 10.55
CA GLU A 72 8.44 -6.75 9.90
C GLU A 72 8.53 -6.81 8.38
N GLN A 73 9.68 -7.24 7.84
CA GLN A 73 9.85 -7.41 6.41
C GLN A 73 8.92 -8.50 5.86
N LEU A 74 8.72 -9.59 6.60
CA LEU A 74 7.77 -10.64 6.28
C LEU A 74 6.33 -10.13 6.23
N PHE A 75 5.93 -9.24 7.14
CA PHE A 75 4.61 -8.60 7.09
C PHE A 75 4.39 -7.91 5.73
N PHE A 76 5.34 -7.09 5.29
CA PHE A 76 5.21 -6.35 4.03
C PHE A 76 5.30 -7.26 2.81
N VAL A 77 6.15 -8.28 2.84
CA VAL A 77 6.23 -9.30 1.78
C VAL A 77 4.90 -10.06 1.69
N ALA A 78 4.33 -10.49 2.81
CA ALA A 78 3.05 -11.18 2.87
C ALA A 78 1.91 -10.31 2.31
N PHE A 79 1.90 -9.01 2.65
CA PHE A 79 0.96 -8.05 2.07
C PHE A 79 1.02 -8.05 0.54
N CYS A 80 2.20 -8.08 -0.07
CA CYS A 80 2.33 -8.13 -1.52
C CYS A 80 2.04 -9.52 -2.11
N CYS A 81 2.38 -10.60 -1.40
CA CYS A 81 2.14 -11.97 -1.85
C CYS A 81 0.65 -12.26 -2.08
N GLN A 82 -0.26 -11.65 -1.31
CA GLN A 82 -1.71 -11.82 -1.53
C GLN A 82 -2.18 -11.27 -2.89
N LEU A 83 -1.42 -10.34 -3.48
CA LEU A 83 -1.69 -9.72 -4.76
C LEU A 83 -1.06 -10.50 -5.93
N CYS A 84 -0.24 -11.50 -5.65
CA CYS A 84 0.36 -12.35 -6.66
C CYS A 84 -0.72 -13.21 -7.32
N HIS A 85 -0.98 -12.98 -8.60
CA HIS A 85 -1.88 -13.80 -9.40
C HIS A 85 -1.07 -14.69 -10.35
N LYS A 86 -1.43 -15.98 -10.44
CA LYS A 86 -0.91 -16.84 -11.51
C LYS A 86 -1.61 -16.48 -12.81
N SER A 87 -0.86 -15.98 -13.79
CA SER A 87 -1.40 -15.75 -15.11
C SER A 87 -1.71 -17.10 -15.78
N GLY A 88 -3.00 -17.44 -15.93
CA GLY A 88 -3.42 -18.53 -16.83
C GLY A 88 -3.12 -18.19 -18.30
N PRO A 89 -3.17 -19.17 -19.22
CA PRO A 89 -2.78 -18.96 -20.62
C PRO A 89 -3.64 -17.92 -21.38
N GLN A 90 -4.80 -17.53 -20.84
CA GLN A 90 -5.71 -16.55 -21.47
C GLN A 90 -5.68 -15.16 -20.83
N VAL A 91 -4.97 -14.95 -19.72
CA VAL A 91 -4.81 -13.60 -19.16
C VAL A 91 -3.57 -12.99 -19.77
N ASN A 92 -3.71 -11.82 -20.39
CA ASN A 92 -2.58 -11.00 -20.81
C ASN A 92 -1.63 -10.84 -19.61
N LEU A 93 -0.46 -11.48 -19.68
CA LEU A 93 0.57 -11.36 -18.63
C LEU A 93 0.94 -9.90 -18.38
N LEU A 94 0.86 -9.04 -19.40
CA LEU A 94 1.09 -7.61 -19.22
C LEU A 94 0.01 -6.95 -18.33
N GLU A 95 -1.25 -7.38 -18.41
CA GLU A 95 -2.38 -6.71 -17.75
C GLU A 95 -2.48 -7.08 -16.27
N ALA A 96 -2.48 -8.38 -15.92
CA ALA A 96 -2.59 -8.84 -14.54
C ALA A 96 -1.34 -8.55 -13.70
N THR A 97 -0.15 -8.56 -14.33
CA THR A 97 1.13 -8.29 -13.65
C THR A 97 1.37 -6.78 -13.49
N SER A 98 0.77 -5.94 -14.34
CA SER A 98 0.92 -4.48 -14.24
C SER A 98 0.26 -3.91 -12.98
N THR A 99 -1.00 -4.25 -12.71
CA THR A 99 -1.74 -3.64 -11.60
C THR A 99 -1.32 -4.20 -10.24
N ALA A 100 -1.00 -5.49 -10.13
CA ALA A 100 -0.54 -6.11 -8.87
C ALA A 100 0.75 -5.44 -8.34
N LYS A 101 1.70 -5.11 -9.23
CA LYS A 101 2.92 -4.37 -8.86
C LYS A 101 2.59 -3.02 -8.24
N PHE A 102 1.67 -2.25 -8.83
CA PHE A 102 1.29 -0.94 -8.31
C PHE A 102 0.47 -1.06 -7.02
N ARG A 103 -0.44 -2.04 -6.92
CA ARG A 103 -1.19 -2.34 -5.71
C ARG A 103 -0.31 -2.79 -4.54
N CYS A 104 0.83 -3.41 -4.81
CA CYS A 104 1.85 -3.69 -3.80
C CYS A 104 2.65 -2.42 -3.45
N ASN A 105 3.29 -1.79 -4.45
CA ASN A 105 4.30 -0.77 -4.19
C ASN A 105 3.74 0.60 -3.78
N VAL A 106 2.59 1.00 -4.33
CA VAL A 106 2.02 2.33 -4.08
C VAL A 106 1.55 2.49 -2.63
N PRO A 107 0.83 1.54 -2.01
CA PRO A 107 0.56 1.61 -0.57
C PRO A 107 1.83 1.59 0.29
N LEU A 108 2.78 0.69 -0.01
CA LEU A 108 3.98 0.51 0.81
C LEU A 108 4.91 1.73 0.83
N ARG A 109 5.11 2.40 -0.31
CA ARG A 109 5.96 3.61 -0.35
C ARG A 109 5.36 4.79 0.43
N HIS A 110 4.09 4.72 0.83
CA HIS A 110 3.42 5.71 1.68
C HIS A 110 3.55 5.38 3.18
N MET A 111 4.18 4.25 3.53
CA MET A 111 4.45 3.86 4.92
C MET A 111 5.91 4.14 5.28
N PRO A 112 6.20 5.05 6.23
CA PRO A 112 7.55 5.23 6.73
C PRO A 112 8.11 3.95 7.36
N GLN A 113 7.26 3.13 7.98
CA GLN A 113 7.64 1.86 8.58
C GLN A 113 8.19 0.86 7.54
N PHE A 114 7.65 0.88 6.32
CA PHE A 114 8.19 0.08 5.21
C PHE A 114 9.58 0.57 4.81
N ALA A 115 9.74 1.89 4.68
CA ALA A 115 11.03 2.48 4.33
C ALA A 115 12.09 2.15 5.39
N ASP A 116 11.73 2.16 6.67
CA ASP A 116 12.64 1.81 7.76
C ASP A 116 12.99 0.30 7.75
N ALA A 117 12.00 -0.58 7.61
CA ALA A 117 12.19 -2.04 7.59
C ALA A 117 13.10 -2.50 6.44
N PHE A 118 13.02 -1.83 5.28
CA PHE A 118 13.86 -2.12 4.10
C PHE A 118 15.03 -1.16 3.93
N LYS A 119 15.25 -0.23 4.87
CA LYS A 119 16.32 0.78 4.83
C LYS A 119 16.35 1.57 3.51
N CYS A 120 15.17 1.94 3.01
CA CYS A 120 15.03 2.70 1.78
C CYS A 120 15.62 4.11 1.95
N SER A 121 16.45 4.55 1.01
CA SER A 121 17.01 5.91 1.03
C SER A 121 15.91 6.95 0.82
N LYS A 122 15.94 8.06 1.57
CA LYS A 122 14.99 9.16 1.43
C LYS A 122 15.02 9.71 0.00
N GLY A 123 13.83 9.90 -0.59
CA GLY A 123 13.67 10.35 -1.98
C GLY A 123 13.77 9.22 -3.01
N SER A 124 14.07 7.98 -2.61
CA SER A 124 14.01 6.83 -3.51
C SER A 124 12.58 6.54 -3.96
N PRO A 125 12.37 5.77 -5.04
CA PRO A 125 11.02 5.42 -5.48
C PRO A 125 10.14 4.82 -4.38
N MET A 126 10.72 4.03 -3.46
CA MET A 126 9.99 3.39 -2.36
C MET A 126 10.00 4.18 -1.04
N ALA A 127 10.62 5.36 -1.00
CA ALA A 127 10.58 6.29 0.14
C ALA A 127 10.51 7.76 -0.35
N PRO A 128 9.43 8.15 -1.06
CA PRO A 128 9.26 9.51 -1.54
C PRO A 128 9.13 10.52 -0.41
N THR A 129 9.39 11.79 -0.71
CA THR A 129 9.23 12.90 0.24
C THR A 129 7.76 13.28 0.44
N SER A 130 6.94 13.14 -0.60
CA SER A 130 5.49 13.32 -0.53
C SER A 130 4.82 11.97 -0.30
N VAL A 131 4.11 11.86 0.82
CA VAL A 131 3.34 10.67 1.19
C VAL A 131 1.96 11.10 1.66
N CYS A 132 0.99 10.23 1.44
CA CYS A 132 -0.35 10.43 1.94
C CYS A 132 -0.46 10.02 3.41
N ARG A 133 -0.95 10.90 4.27
CA ARG A 133 -1.08 10.69 5.71
C ARG A 133 -2.55 10.58 6.10
N PHE A 134 -3.15 9.41 5.89
CA PHE A 134 -4.57 9.18 6.18
C PHE A 134 -4.85 8.81 7.63
N TRP A 135 -3.87 8.18 8.28
CA TRP A 135 -4.03 7.54 9.59
C TRP A 135 -3.24 8.22 10.70
N GLU A 136 -2.53 9.30 10.37
CA GLU A 136 -1.87 10.13 11.37
C GLU A 136 -2.92 11.08 11.94
N ALA A 137 -3.15 11.01 13.26
CA ALA A 137 -3.93 12.03 13.93
C ALA A 137 -3.19 13.36 13.73
N SER A 138 -3.89 14.38 13.23
CA SER A 138 -3.46 15.76 13.38
C SER A 138 -3.29 16.03 14.87
N ASN A 139 -2.05 16.10 15.34
CA ASN A 139 -1.71 16.65 16.65
C ASN A 139 -2.05 18.14 16.70
#